data_AF-A0A357XWZ9-F1
#
_entry.id   AF-A0A357XWZ9-F1
#
_cell.length_a   1.000
_cell.length_b   1.000
_cell.length_c   1.000
_cell.angle_alpha   90.00
_cell.angle_beta   90.00
_cell.angle_gamma   90.00
#
_symmetry.space_group_name_H-M   'P 1'
#
loop_
_entity.id
_entity.type
_entity.pdbx_description
1 polymer ?
#
loop_
_entity_poly.entity_id
_entity_poly.type
_entity_poly.pdbx_seq_one_letter_code
_entity_poly.pdbx_strand_id
1 'polypeptide(L)'
;GARKYSEHNWSKGIPASRCMASLHRHLMKYMQGATDEDHLSAVATNCMFLLHFEEAVKRGFLPESLLDMPKYNAIPRVHQNQDEILDHEPDEEFRWRAIHEQSQR
;
A
#
# COMPACT_ATOMS: atom_id res chain seq x y z
N GLY A 1 21.48 -6.28 -12.50
CA GLY A 1 21.56 -4.80 -12.55
C GLY A 1 22.93 -4.32 -12.97
N ALA A 2 23.93 -4.43 -12.09
CA ALA A 2 25.28 -3.88 -12.28
C ALA A 2 26.10 -4.45 -13.46
N ARG A 3 25.74 -5.65 -13.98
CA ARG A 3 26.32 -6.13 -15.25
C ARG A 3 25.79 -5.40 -16.49
N LYS A 4 24.55 -4.91 -16.42
CA LYS A 4 23.84 -4.25 -17.54
C LYS A 4 23.98 -2.73 -17.49
N TYR A 5 24.07 -2.17 -16.31
CA TYR A 5 24.22 -0.74 -16.06
C TYR A 5 25.52 -0.48 -15.31
N SER A 6 26.08 0.73 -15.42
CA SER A 6 27.27 1.09 -14.67
C SER A 6 27.08 0.90 -13.16
N GLU A 7 28.18 0.74 -12.45
CA GLU A 7 28.20 0.87 -11.00
C GLU A 7 27.54 2.20 -10.58
N HIS A 8 26.84 2.19 -9.46
CA HIS A 8 26.10 3.35 -8.94
C HIS A 8 25.01 3.94 -9.85
N ASN A 9 24.58 3.28 -10.94
CA ASN A 9 23.51 3.82 -11.80
C ASN A 9 22.21 4.13 -11.03
N TRP A 10 21.93 3.39 -9.96
CA TRP A 10 20.78 3.60 -9.08
C TRP A 10 20.80 4.98 -8.38
N SER A 11 21.97 5.59 -8.18
CA SER A 11 22.12 6.89 -7.51
C SER A 11 21.52 8.05 -8.30
N LYS A 12 21.27 7.88 -9.60
CA LYS A 12 20.58 8.87 -10.45
C LYS A 12 19.07 8.95 -10.15
N GLY A 13 18.56 8.03 -9.33
CA GLY A 13 17.14 7.88 -9.07
C GLY A 13 16.43 7.06 -10.15
N ILE A 14 15.32 6.47 -9.75
CA ILE A 14 14.37 5.77 -10.61
C ILE A 14 12.98 6.33 -10.24
N PRO A 15 12.10 6.64 -11.21
CA PRO A 15 10.75 7.11 -10.89
C PRO A 15 10.03 6.11 -9.96
N ALA A 16 9.39 6.63 -8.90
CA ALA A 16 8.74 5.83 -7.87
C ALA A 16 7.69 4.87 -8.46
N SER A 17 6.96 5.30 -9.48
CA SER A 17 6.00 4.47 -10.23
C SER A 17 6.64 3.22 -10.84
N ARG A 18 7.89 3.32 -11.32
CA ARG A 18 8.63 2.20 -11.92
C ARG A 18 9.11 1.22 -10.86
N CYS A 19 9.58 1.73 -9.72
CA CYS A 19 9.90 0.90 -8.56
C CYS A 19 8.66 0.14 -8.06
N MET A 20 7.51 0.84 -7.94
CA MET A 20 6.24 0.24 -7.50
C MET A 20 5.75 -0.83 -8.48
N ALA A 21 5.77 -0.56 -9.79
CA ALA A 21 5.38 -1.54 -10.80
C ALA A 21 6.28 -2.78 -10.79
N SER A 22 7.59 -2.61 -10.58
CA SER A 22 8.52 -3.73 -10.46
C SER A 22 8.28 -4.53 -9.19
N LEU A 23 8.13 -3.85 -8.06
CA LEU A 23 7.80 -4.45 -6.76
C LEU A 23 6.54 -5.32 -6.87
N HIS A 24 5.45 -4.76 -7.40
CA HIS A 24 4.19 -5.46 -7.51
C HIS A 24 4.31 -6.73 -8.38
N ARG A 25 5.00 -6.65 -9.52
CA ARG A 25 5.26 -7.82 -10.37
C ARG A 25 6.00 -8.94 -9.64
N HIS A 26 7.07 -8.63 -8.91
CA HIS A 26 7.83 -9.64 -8.18
C HIS A 26 7.04 -10.21 -7.00
N LEU A 27 6.25 -9.38 -6.31
CA LEU A 27 5.36 -9.85 -5.26
C LEU A 27 4.33 -10.85 -5.79
N MET A 28 3.68 -10.54 -6.92
CA MET A 28 2.71 -11.45 -7.55
C MET A 28 3.35 -12.76 -7.99
N LYS A 29 4.55 -12.73 -8.58
CA LYS A 29 5.29 -13.95 -8.95
C LYS A 29 5.66 -14.78 -7.73
N TYR A 30 6.11 -14.15 -6.65
CA TYR A 30 6.41 -14.82 -5.40
C TYR A 30 5.16 -15.52 -4.83
N MET A 31 4.03 -14.82 -4.80
CA MET A 31 2.75 -15.40 -4.34
C MET A 31 2.29 -16.61 -5.19
N GLN A 32 2.67 -16.65 -6.46
CA GLN A 32 2.39 -17.77 -7.36
C GLN A 32 3.40 -18.93 -7.23
N GLY A 33 4.42 -18.81 -6.37
CA GLY A 33 5.46 -19.82 -6.18
C GLY A 33 6.48 -19.90 -7.32
N ALA A 34 6.63 -18.84 -8.12
CA ALA A 34 7.63 -18.80 -9.18
C ALA A 34 9.06 -18.80 -8.60
N THR A 35 10.00 -19.41 -9.34
CA THR A 35 11.40 -19.63 -8.93
C THR A 35 12.41 -19.25 -10.00
N ASP A 36 11.99 -18.53 -11.04
CA ASP A 36 12.85 -18.11 -12.17
C ASP A 36 13.88 -17.03 -11.79
N GLU A 37 13.68 -16.36 -10.66
CA GLU A 37 14.57 -15.37 -10.06
C GLU A 37 14.31 -15.29 -8.54
N ASP A 38 15.20 -14.62 -7.81
CA ASP A 38 14.95 -14.31 -6.39
C ASP A 38 13.96 -13.14 -6.28
N HIS A 39 12.67 -13.46 -6.31
CA HIS A 39 11.59 -12.48 -6.27
C HIS A 39 11.55 -11.68 -4.96
N LEU A 40 11.80 -12.32 -3.81
CA LEU A 40 11.75 -11.62 -2.52
C LEU A 40 12.88 -10.59 -2.42
N SER A 41 14.08 -10.94 -2.85
CA SER A 41 15.18 -9.97 -2.93
C SER A 41 14.85 -8.81 -3.86
N ALA A 42 14.16 -9.05 -4.97
CA ALA A 42 13.71 -8.00 -5.87
C ALA A 42 12.64 -7.09 -5.23
N VAL A 43 11.69 -7.64 -4.47
CA VAL A 43 10.72 -6.86 -3.67
C VAL A 43 11.46 -5.98 -2.66
N ALA A 44 12.32 -6.56 -1.84
CA ALA A 44 13.08 -5.85 -0.82
C ALA A 44 13.93 -4.72 -1.41
N THR A 45 14.60 -4.99 -2.54
CA THR A 45 15.41 -3.97 -3.24
C THR A 45 14.57 -2.78 -3.69
N ASN A 46 13.38 -3.01 -4.26
CA ASN A 46 12.51 -1.92 -4.69
C ASN A 46 11.95 -1.12 -3.51
N CYS A 47 11.63 -1.77 -2.38
CA CYS A 47 11.28 -1.06 -1.14
C CYS A 47 12.41 -0.15 -0.66
N MET A 48 13.65 -0.66 -0.65
CA MET A 48 14.82 0.12 -0.23
C MET A 48 15.11 1.30 -1.16
N PHE A 49 14.90 1.14 -2.47
CA PHE A 49 14.99 2.24 -3.42
C PHE A 49 13.95 3.33 -3.16
N LEU A 50 12.68 2.96 -2.95
CA LEU A 50 11.62 3.93 -2.61
C LEU A 50 11.97 4.71 -1.35
N LEU A 51 12.35 4.01 -0.27
CA LEU A 51 12.78 4.64 0.99
C LEU A 51 13.96 5.60 0.78
N HIS A 52 14.98 5.17 0.04
CA HIS A 52 16.14 6.01 -0.24
C HIS A 52 15.78 7.25 -1.06
N PHE A 53 14.98 7.10 -2.12
CA PHE A 53 14.63 8.21 -3.01
C PHE A 53 13.72 9.22 -2.32
N GLU A 54 12.76 8.78 -1.50
CA GLU A 54 11.94 9.69 -0.69
C GLU A 54 12.80 10.57 0.22
N GLU A 55 13.76 9.97 0.94
CA GLU A 55 14.64 10.73 1.83
C GLU A 55 15.64 11.61 1.06
N ALA A 56 16.17 11.13 -0.06
CA ALA A 56 17.09 11.89 -0.91
C ALA A 56 16.40 13.12 -1.54
N VAL A 57 15.16 12.98 -2.00
CA VAL A 57 14.34 14.09 -2.51
C VAL A 57 14.04 15.08 -1.39
N LYS A 58 13.61 14.59 -0.21
CA LYS A 58 13.34 15.43 0.96
C LYS A 58 14.55 16.28 1.38
N ARG A 59 15.76 15.74 1.23
CA ARG A 59 17.03 16.43 1.53
C ARG A 59 17.59 17.24 0.36
N GLY A 60 16.93 17.25 -0.81
CA GLY A 60 17.36 18.00 -1.98
C GLY A 60 18.51 17.39 -2.80
N PHE A 61 18.84 16.11 -2.57
CA PHE A 61 19.87 15.40 -3.36
C PHE A 61 19.34 14.88 -4.69
N LEU A 62 18.03 14.65 -4.80
CA LEU A 62 17.36 14.14 -5.99
C LEU A 62 16.17 15.03 -6.36
N PRO A 63 15.79 15.11 -7.66
CA PRO A 63 14.68 15.94 -8.10
C PRO A 63 13.33 15.36 -7.66
N GLU A 64 12.40 16.25 -7.26
CA GLU A 64 11.05 15.87 -6.82
C GLU A 64 10.25 15.13 -7.92
N SER A 65 10.58 15.36 -9.19
CA SER A 65 9.96 14.66 -10.33
C SER A 65 10.14 13.14 -10.30
N LEU A 66 11.03 12.60 -9.47
CA LEU A 66 11.17 11.16 -9.26
C LEU A 66 10.08 10.57 -8.38
N LEU A 67 9.46 11.36 -7.49
CA LEU A 67 8.30 10.94 -6.70
C LEU A 67 7.01 11.20 -7.49
N ASP A 68 6.86 10.48 -8.60
CA ASP A 68 5.83 10.67 -9.64
C ASP A 68 4.49 9.99 -9.32
N MET A 69 4.33 9.44 -8.12
CA MET A 69 3.10 8.79 -7.68
C MET A 69 2.08 9.81 -7.14
N PRO A 70 0.76 9.51 -7.19
CA PRO A 70 -0.26 10.40 -6.65
C PRO A 70 -0.03 10.73 -5.17
N LYS A 71 -0.14 12.01 -4.81
CA LYS A 71 -0.08 12.49 -3.43
C LYS A 71 -1.50 12.57 -2.87
N TYR A 72 -1.87 11.61 -2.05
CA TYR A 72 -3.14 11.64 -1.32
C TYR A 72 -2.96 12.51 -0.07
N ASN A 73 -3.31 13.79 -0.19
CA ASN A 73 -3.37 14.67 0.96
C ASN A 73 -4.43 14.14 1.94
N ALA A 74 -4.16 14.24 3.23
CA ALA A 74 -5.16 13.92 4.24
C ALA A 74 -6.39 14.81 4.00
N ILE A 75 -7.57 14.20 3.82
CA ILE A 75 -8.82 14.92 3.95
C ILE A 75 -8.87 15.36 5.43
N PRO A 76 -9.01 16.66 5.74
CA PRO A 76 -9.20 17.09 7.12
C PRO A 76 -10.37 16.28 7.68
N ARG A 77 -10.17 15.57 8.79
CA ARG A 77 -11.30 14.97 9.48
C ARG A 77 -12.16 16.14 9.94
N VAL A 78 -13.28 16.38 9.25
CA VAL A 78 -14.36 17.16 9.84
C VAL A 78 -14.69 16.40 11.11
N HIS A 79 -14.45 17.01 12.27
CA HIS A 79 -14.87 16.45 13.54
C HIS A 79 -16.39 16.32 13.48
N GLN A 80 -16.90 15.17 13.03
CA GLN A 80 -18.27 14.78 13.31
C GLN A 80 -18.31 14.59 14.82
N ASN A 81 -19.05 15.45 15.50
CA ASN A 81 -19.29 15.33 16.93
C ASN A 81 -19.73 13.88 17.20
N GLN A 82 -19.02 13.20 18.09
CA GLN A 82 -19.26 11.79 18.42
C GLN A 82 -20.58 11.56 19.20
N ASP A 83 -21.38 12.61 19.38
CA ASP A 83 -22.59 12.59 20.21
C ASP A 83 -23.86 12.18 19.45
N GLU A 84 -23.80 11.93 18.13
CA GLU A 84 -24.99 11.53 17.33
C GLU A 84 -25.05 10.03 16.96
N ILE A 85 -24.17 9.18 17.50
CA ILE A 85 -24.29 7.72 17.35
C ILE A 85 -24.27 7.09 18.75
N LEU A 86 -25.35 7.29 19.50
CA LEU A 86 -25.70 6.47 20.66
C LEU A 86 -26.90 5.59 20.28
N ASP A 87 -26.61 4.32 20.08
CA ASP A 87 -27.51 3.16 20.16
C ASP A 87 -28.92 3.28 19.56
N HIS A 88 -29.04 2.86 18.30
CA HIS A 88 -30.17 2.01 17.92
C HIS A 88 -29.66 0.59 17.72
N GLU A 89 -29.44 -0.12 18.83
CA GLU A 89 -29.63 -1.56 18.85
C GLU A 89 -31.07 -1.82 18.34
N PRO A 90 -31.27 -2.70 17.33
CA PRO A 90 -32.61 -3.09 16.94
C PRO A 90 -33.31 -3.67 18.17
N ASP A 91 -34.57 -3.26 18.38
CA ASP A 91 -35.34 -3.69 19.55
C ASP A 91 -35.22 -5.21 19.77
N GLU A 92 -35.10 -5.63 21.03
CA GLU A 92 -34.97 -7.05 21.34
C GLU A 92 -36.17 -7.87 20.83
N GLU A 93 -37.32 -7.22 20.59
CA GLU A 93 -38.51 -7.85 20.04
C GLU A 93 -38.26 -8.41 18.62
N PHE A 94 -37.48 -7.72 17.79
CA PHE A 94 -37.09 -8.18 16.46
C PHE A 94 -36.16 -9.40 16.51
N ARG A 95 -35.19 -9.42 17.44
CA ARG A 95 -34.27 -10.56 17.62
C ARG A 95 -35.00 -11.80 18.12
N TRP A 96 -35.95 -11.66 19.03
CA TRP A 96 -36.74 -12.79 19.53
C TRP A 96 -37.72 -13.36 18.50
N ARG A 97 -38.38 -12.52 17.68
CA ARG A 97 -39.28 -13.00 16.61
C ARG A 97 -38.56 -13.81 15.54
N ALA A 98 -37.37 -13.37 15.12
CA ALA A 98 -36.59 -14.04 14.08
C ALA A 98 -36.11 -15.46 14.51
N ILE A 99 -35.80 -15.65 15.80
CA ILE A 99 -35.38 -16.96 16.33
C ILE A 99 -36.57 -17.91 16.47
N HIS A 100 -37.75 -17.41 16.85
CA HIS A 100 -38.94 -18.26 17.03
C HIS A 100 -39.61 -18.66 15.71
N GLU A 101 -39.50 -17.86 14.65
CA GLU A 101 -40.06 -18.20 13.33
C GLU A 101 -39.27 -19.31 12.60
N GLN A 102 -37.98 -19.47 12.91
CA GLN A 102 -37.14 -20.55 12.36
C GLN A 102 -37.31 -21.89 13.09
N SER A 103 -37.91 -21.90 14.27
CA SER A 103 -38.13 -23.11 15.10
C SER A 103 -39.44 -23.84 14.78
N GLN A 104 -40.32 -23.22 14.00
CA GLN A 104 -41.66 -23.74 13.64
C GLN A 104 -41.77 -24.17 12.15
N ARG A 105 -40.63 -24.33 11.44
CA ARG A 105 -40.58 -24.88 10.09
C ARG A 105 -39.87 -26.23 10.07
#